data_AF-A0A8I1MTV2-F1
#
_entry.id   AF-A0A8I1MTV2-F1
#
_cell.length_a   1.000
_cell.length_b   1.000
_cell.length_c   1.000
_cell.angle_alpha   90.00
_cell.angle_beta   90.00
_cell.angle_gamma   90.00
#
_symmetry.space_group_name_H-M   'P 1'
#
loop_
_entity.id
_entity.type
_entity.pdbx_description
1 polymer ?
#
loop_
_entity_poly.entity_id
_entity_poly.type
_entity_poly.pdbx_seq_one_letter_code
_entity_poly.pdbx_strand_id
1 'polypeptide(L)'
;MSILCCLILLLSGPSARAGGSIAWEDVRGRLAKDAPGLLRVIEETFDVDCVGGALRLGPRSVDVMEGRADVGQRVPPYTFYGKVRGHAGDYDLVLEIGEQGEGWQFAVRERGKRE
;
A
#
# COMPACT_ATOMS: atom_id res chain seq x y z
N MET A 1 21.93 36.48 13.95
CA MET A 1 22.16 35.28 14.80
C MET A 1 20.85 35.04 15.55
N SER A 2 19.79 34.51 14.96
CA SER A 2 19.62 33.24 14.21
C SER A 2 19.82 32.01 15.06
N ILE A 3 18.93 31.79 16.03
CA ILE A 3 18.74 30.51 16.73
C ILE A 3 17.23 30.32 16.96
N LEU A 4 16.41 30.29 15.89
CA LEU A 4 14.98 29.95 16.03
C LEU A 4 14.36 29.24 14.81
N CYS A 5 15.17 28.76 13.85
CA CYS A 5 14.65 28.09 12.65
C CYS A 5 14.97 26.59 12.55
N CYS A 6 15.68 25.99 13.51
CA CYS A 6 16.16 24.60 13.35
C CYS A 6 15.25 23.50 13.93
N LEU A 7 14.14 23.82 14.60
CA LEU A 7 13.38 22.81 15.35
C LEU A 7 12.17 22.17 14.64
N ILE A 8 11.83 22.59 13.42
CA ILE A 8 10.56 22.16 12.77
C ILE A 8 10.76 21.15 11.62
N LEU A 9 12.00 20.90 11.17
CA LEU A 9 12.23 20.07 9.97
C LEU A 9 12.48 18.56 10.24
N LEU A 10 12.39 18.09 11.49
CA LEU A 10 12.71 16.70 11.83
C LEU A 10 11.50 15.74 11.85
N LEU A 11 10.29 16.20 11.54
CA LEU A 11 9.07 15.36 11.58
C LEU A 11 8.51 14.97 10.22
N SER A 12 9.18 15.34 9.12
CA SER A 12 8.76 14.99 7.76
C SER A 12 9.74 14.02 7.09
N GLY A 13 10.37 13.14 7.88
CA GLY A 13 11.05 11.99 7.30
C GLY A 13 10.01 11.10 6.61
N PRO A 14 10.24 10.63 5.37
CA PRO A 14 9.37 9.63 4.78
C PRO A 14 9.39 8.46 5.76
N SER A 15 8.25 8.18 6.39
CA SER A 15 8.09 6.96 7.14
C SER A 15 8.36 5.86 6.15
N ALA A 16 9.58 5.32 6.19
CA ALA A 16 9.95 4.08 5.55
C ALA A 16 9.07 3.04 6.23
N ARG A 17 7.84 2.94 5.73
CA ARG A 17 6.85 1.97 6.14
C ARG A 17 7.49 0.65 5.78
N ALA A 18 8.08 0.00 6.78
CA ALA A 18 8.40 -1.42 6.75
C ALA A 18 7.06 -2.18 6.68
N GLY A 19 6.39 -2.01 5.54
CA GLY A 19 5.11 -2.57 5.22
C GLY A 19 5.36 -3.97 4.72
N GLY A 20 4.71 -4.95 5.33
CA GLY A 20 4.83 -6.33 4.89
C GLY A 20 4.47 -6.43 3.41
N SER A 21 5.23 -7.21 2.65
CA SER A 21 4.87 -7.54 1.26
C SER A 21 3.50 -8.21 1.23
N ILE A 22 2.66 -7.89 0.25
CA ILE A 22 1.35 -8.51 0.04
C ILE A 22 1.23 -8.91 -1.44
N ALA A 23 0.60 -10.05 -1.71
CA ALA A 23 0.32 -10.47 -3.08
C ALA A 23 -0.85 -9.67 -3.65
N TRP A 24 -0.80 -9.35 -4.95
CA TRP A 24 -1.91 -8.71 -5.64
C TRP A 24 -3.18 -9.57 -5.56
N GLU A 25 -3.04 -10.88 -5.68
CA GLU A 25 -4.12 -11.86 -5.62
C GLU A 25 -4.90 -11.80 -4.30
N ASP A 26 -4.23 -11.55 -3.17
CA ASP A 26 -4.89 -11.40 -1.87
C ASP A 26 -5.79 -10.17 -1.84
N VAL A 27 -5.34 -9.07 -2.45
CA VAL A 27 -6.09 -7.80 -2.51
C VAL A 27 -7.19 -7.90 -3.56
N ARG A 28 -6.89 -8.49 -4.71
CA ARG A 28 -7.84 -8.80 -5.78
C ARG A 28 -9.02 -9.62 -5.26
N GLY A 29 -8.77 -10.66 -4.47
CA GLY A 29 -9.83 -11.48 -3.87
C GLY A 29 -10.76 -10.67 -2.97
N ARG A 30 -10.24 -9.70 -2.21
CA ARG A 30 -11.05 -8.79 -1.40
C ARG A 30 -11.86 -7.82 -2.27
N LEU A 31 -11.23 -7.19 -3.26
CA LEU A 31 -11.91 -6.27 -4.17
C LEU A 31 -12.98 -6.97 -5.01
N ALA A 32 -12.77 -8.21 -5.43
CA ALA A 32 -13.76 -8.99 -6.16
C ALA A 32 -15.05 -9.20 -5.34
N LYS A 33 -14.91 -9.33 -4.02
CA LYS A 33 -16.03 -9.48 -3.09
C LYS A 33 -16.67 -8.13 -2.74
N ASP A 34 -15.85 -7.15 -2.40
CA ASP A 34 -16.31 -5.92 -1.74
C ASP A 34 -16.54 -4.76 -2.73
N ALA A 35 -15.81 -4.71 -3.84
CA ALA A 35 -15.84 -3.63 -4.82
C ALA A 35 -15.52 -4.10 -6.26
N PRO A 36 -16.33 -5.01 -6.85
CA PRO A 36 -16.03 -5.63 -8.15
C PRO A 36 -15.95 -4.62 -9.31
N GLY A 37 -16.74 -3.54 -9.24
CA GLY A 37 -16.67 -2.45 -10.22
C GLY A 37 -15.32 -1.72 -10.19
N LEU A 38 -14.78 -1.47 -8.99
CA LEU A 38 -13.47 -0.85 -8.81
C LEU A 38 -12.37 -1.77 -9.33
N LEU A 39 -12.45 -3.07 -9.01
CA LEU A 39 -11.51 -4.07 -9.51
C LEU A 39 -11.46 -4.06 -11.04
N ARG A 40 -12.63 -4.04 -11.68
CA ARG A 40 -12.72 -4.02 -13.14
C ARG A 40 -12.03 -2.78 -13.73
N VAL A 41 -12.25 -1.59 -13.16
CA VAL A 41 -11.57 -0.36 -13.61
C VAL A 41 -10.06 -0.51 -13.50
N ILE A 42 -9.57 -1.07 -12.38
CA ILE A 42 -8.13 -1.30 -12.18
C ILE A 42 -7.59 -2.28 -13.22
N GLU A 43 -8.23 -3.43 -13.41
CA GLU A 43 -7.78 -4.47 -14.34
C GLU A 43 -7.88 -4.08 -15.82
N GLU A 44 -8.79 -3.18 -16.18
CA GLU A 44 -8.89 -2.64 -17.54
C GLU A 44 -7.82 -1.57 -17.79
N THR A 45 -7.46 -0.78 -16.77
CA THR A 45 -6.60 0.41 -16.90
C THR A 45 -5.12 0.12 -16.64
N PHE A 46 -4.80 -0.74 -15.68
CA PHE A 46 -3.44 -0.95 -15.19
C PHE A 46 -2.95 -2.38 -15.45
N ASP A 47 -1.64 -2.49 -15.68
CA ASP A 47 -0.88 -3.70 -15.44
C ASP A 47 -0.24 -3.59 -14.05
N VAL A 48 -0.70 -4.42 -13.11
CA VAL A 48 -0.37 -4.32 -11.68
C VAL A 48 0.63 -5.41 -11.33
N ASP A 49 1.71 -5.01 -10.64
CA ASP A 49 2.74 -5.95 -10.20
C ASP A 49 2.20 -6.97 -9.21
N CYS A 50 2.73 -8.20 -9.26
CA CYS A 50 2.20 -9.32 -8.46
C CYS A 50 2.45 -9.15 -6.95
N VAL A 51 3.42 -8.32 -6.57
CA VAL A 51 3.76 -8.04 -5.17
C VAL A 51 3.75 -6.54 -4.90
N GLY A 52 3.06 -6.16 -3.84
CA GLY A 52 3.00 -4.79 -3.33
C GLY A 52 3.40 -4.70 -1.86
N GLY A 53 3.22 -3.51 -1.30
CA GLY A 53 3.38 -3.23 0.14
C GLY A 53 2.03 -3.11 0.84
N ALA A 54 2.00 -3.46 2.13
CA ALA A 54 0.86 -3.30 3.02
C ALA A 54 1.31 -2.88 4.42
N LEU A 55 0.43 -2.25 5.20
CA LEU A 55 0.69 -2.12 6.63
C LEU A 55 0.49 -3.47 7.33
N ARG A 56 1.37 -3.80 8.29
CA ARG A 56 1.20 -4.95 9.16
C ARG A 56 0.78 -4.48 10.55
N LEU A 57 -0.41 -4.90 10.99
CA LEU A 57 -0.92 -4.69 12.33
C LEU A 57 -0.85 -5.99 13.14
N GLY A 58 -0.39 -5.91 14.38
CA GLY A 58 -0.20 -7.06 15.25
C GLY A 58 1.27 -7.49 15.39
N PRO A 59 1.55 -8.54 16.18
CA PRO A 59 2.90 -8.95 16.52
C PRO A 59 3.74 -9.32 15.27
N ARG A 60 5.02 -8.93 15.32
CA ARG A 60 6.01 -9.24 14.27
C ARG A 60 6.60 -10.64 14.42
N SER A 61 6.59 -11.18 15.64
CA SER A 61 7.27 -12.41 16.01
C SER A 61 6.30 -13.58 16.05
N VAL A 62 6.65 -14.62 15.32
CA VAL A 62 6.28 -15.99 15.63
C VAL A 62 7.05 -16.39 16.89
N ASP A 63 6.36 -16.64 17.99
CA ASP A 63 7.01 -17.33 19.11
C ASP A 63 7.10 -18.81 18.71
N VAL A 64 8.22 -19.17 18.09
CA VAL A 64 8.45 -20.50 17.50
C VAL A 64 8.38 -21.59 18.59
N MET A 65 8.52 -21.23 19.86
CA MET A 65 8.46 -22.14 21.00
C MET A 65 7.06 -22.66 21.34
N GLU A 66 5.97 -21.95 21.00
CA GLU A 66 4.61 -22.35 21.41
C GLU A 66 3.70 -22.82 20.27
N GLY A 67 4.23 -22.96 19.04
CA GLY A 67 3.45 -23.46 17.90
C GLY A 67 2.29 -22.56 17.48
N ARG A 68 2.16 -21.35 18.04
CA ARG A 68 1.19 -20.33 17.62
C ARG A 68 1.88 -19.26 16.81
N ALA A 69 1.70 -19.35 15.50
CA ALA A 69 2.12 -18.31 14.57
C ALA A 69 1.03 -17.23 14.46
N ASP A 70 0.89 -16.38 15.48
CA ASP A 70 0.08 -15.17 15.35
C ASP A 70 0.87 -14.13 14.54
N VAL A 71 0.87 -14.30 13.22
CA VAL A 71 1.47 -13.33 12.30
C VAL A 71 0.51 -12.16 12.17
N GLY A 72 1.00 -10.93 12.42
CA GLY A 72 0.21 -9.72 12.24
C GLY A 72 -0.49 -9.64 10.88
N GLN A 73 -1.72 -9.15 10.88
CA GLN A 73 -2.58 -8.99 9.70
C GLN A 73 -2.07 -7.88 8.79
N ARG A 74 -2.13 -8.12 7.48
CA ARG A 74 -1.89 -7.10 6.46
C ARG A 74 -3.17 -6.33 6.16
N VAL A 75 -3.09 -5.01 6.26
CA VAL A 75 -4.22 -4.09 6.12
C VAL A 75 -3.88 -2.92 5.19
N PRO A 76 -4.90 -2.25 4.61
CA PRO A 76 -4.70 -1.07 3.79
C PRO A 76 -4.03 0.10 4.57
N PRO A 77 -3.42 1.07 3.89
CA PRO A 77 -3.31 1.19 2.44
C PRO A 77 -2.37 0.14 1.84
N TYR A 78 -2.75 -0.41 0.69
CA TYR A 78 -1.89 -1.25 -0.12
C TYR A 78 -1.26 -0.43 -1.23
N THR A 79 -0.02 -0.71 -1.59
CA THR A 79 0.68 0.00 -2.65
C THR A 79 1.31 -0.99 -3.61
N PHE A 80 0.94 -0.91 -4.88
CA PHE A 80 1.47 -1.75 -5.95
C PHE A 80 2.10 -0.87 -7.02
N TYR A 81 3.16 -1.36 -7.65
CA TYR A 81 3.58 -0.78 -8.90
C TYR A 81 2.49 -1.05 -9.96
N GLY A 82 2.14 -0.02 -10.72
CA GLY A 82 1.16 -0.09 -11.79
C GLY A 82 1.64 0.65 -13.02
N LYS A 83 1.51 0.00 -14.18
CA LYS A 83 1.70 0.64 -15.48
C LYS A 83 0.35 0.88 -16.13
N VAL A 84 0.06 2.14 -16.49
CA VAL A 84 -1.16 2.47 -17.24
C VAL A 84 -1.02 1.91 -18.65
N ARG A 85 -1.98 1.10 -19.08
CA ARG A 85 -1.96 0.48 -20.42
C ARG A 85 -2.01 1.56 -21.50
N GLY A 86 -1.10 1.49 -22.46
CA GLY A 86 -1.03 2.45 -23.57
C GLY A 86 -0.37 3.79 -23.23
N HIS A 87 0.08 4.01 -21.99
CA HIS A 87 0.74 5.25 -21.58
C HIS A 87 2.19 4.99 -21.12
N ALA A 88 3.05 5.99 -21.34
CA ALA A 88 4.39 6.01 -20.77
C ALA A 88 4.31 6.60 -19.36
N GLY A 89 4.83 5.88 -18.37
CA GLY A 89 4.82 6.32 -16.98
C GLY A 89 4.83 5.14 -16.02
N ASP A 90 5.56 5.32 -14.92
CA ASP A 90 5.62 4.39 -13.81
C ASP A 90 4.82 4.97 -12.65
N TYR A 91 3.87 4.21 -12.12
CA TYR A 91 2.97 4.70 -11.07
C TYR A 91 2.95 3.75 -9.89
N ASP A 92 2.70 4.32 -8.71
CA ASP A 92 2.27 3.57 -7.54
C ASP A 92 0.74 3.67 -7.43
N LEU A 93 0.07 2.52 -7.56
CA LEU A 93 -1.35 2.34 -7.29
C LEU A 93 -1.55 2.14 -5.79
N VAL A 94 -2.20 3.09 -5.13
CA VAL A 94 -2.49 3.05 -3.69
C VAL A 94 -3.96 2.72 -3.48
N LEU A 95 -4.24 1.61 -2.80
CA LEU A 95 -5.60 1.13 -2.48
C LEU A 95 -5.89 1.31 -1.00
N GLU A 96 -7.01 1.92 -0.68
CA GLU A 96 -7.40 2.21 0.70
C GLU A 96 -8.92 2.10 0.89
N ILE A 97 -9.33 2.08 2.14
CA ILE A 97 -10.74 2.18 2.52
C ILE A 97 -10.99 3.65 2.85
N GLY A 98 -12.00 4.25 2.23
CA GLY A 98 -12.38 5.65 2.43
C GLY A 98 -12.60 5.99 3.91
N GLU A 99 -12.45 7.26 4.26
CA GLU A 99 -12.70 7.72 5.63
C GLU A 99 -14.10 7.29 6.09
N GLN A 100 -14.23 6.90 7.36
CA GLN A 100 -15.47 6.31 7.92
C GLN A 100 -15.92 4.95 7.32
N GLY A 101 -15.13 4.31 6.45
CA GLY A 101 -15.47 3.01 5.91
C GLY A 101 -16.42 3.05 4.71
N GLU A 102 -16.48 4.20 4.00
CA GLU A 102 -17.37 4.43 2.85
C GLU A 102 -17.15 3.50 1.64
N GLY A 103 -16.09 2.68 1.68
CA GLY A 103 -15.80 1.65 0.68
C GLY A 103 -14.37 1.70 0.18
N TRP A 104 -14.06 0.87 -0.81
CA TRP A 104 -12.74 0.86 -1.44
C TRP A 104 -12.56 2.07 -2.36
N GLN A 105 -11.39 2.68 -2.31
CA GLN A 105 -10.93 3.69 -3.25
C GLN A 105 -9.48 3.43 -3.67
N PHE A 106 -9.07 4.02 -4.78
CA PHE A 106 -7.67 4.01 -5.18
C PHE A 106 -7.19 5.41 -5.59
N ALA A 107 -5.90 5.64 -5.37
CA ALA A 107 -5.18 6.80 -5.86
C ALA A 107 -3.98 6.34 -6.68
N VAL A 108 -3.59 7.16 -7.66
CA VAL A 108 -2.41 6.92 -8.50
C VAL A 108 -1.38 7.99 -8.15
N ARG A 109 -0.15 7.57 -7.91
CA ARG A 109 0.97 8.48 -7.64
C ARG A 109 2.05 8.25 -8.68
N GLU A 110 2.60 9.32 -9.25
CA GLU A 110 3.79 9.20 -10.09
C GLU A 110 4.93 8.63 -9.25
N ARG A 111 5.57 7.59 -9.79
CA ARG A 111 6.75 7.01 -9.16
C ARG A 111 7.93 7.89 -9.50
N GLY A 112 8.52 8.52 -8.48
CA GLY A 112 9.77 9.27 -8.65
C GLY A 112 10.88 8.38 -9.23
N LYS A 113 11.90 8.99 -9.86
CA LYS A 113 13.07 8.25 -10.35
C LYS A 113 13.67 7.44 -9.20
N ARG A 114 13.85 6.13 -9.40
CA ARG A 114 14.74 5.33 -8.55
C ARG A 114 16.15 5.89 -8.73
N GLU A 115 16.71 6.45 -7.67
CA GLU A 115 18.15 6.74 -7.58
C GLU A 115 18.97 5.45 -7.56
#